data_AF-A0ABD0R2Q8-F1
#
_entry.id   AF-A0ABD0R2Q8-F1
#
_cell.length_a   1.000
_cell.length_b   1.000
_cell.length_c   1.000
_cell.angle_alpha   90.00
_cell.angle_beta   90.00
_cell.angle_gamma   90.00
#
_symmetry.space_group_name_H-M   'P 1'
#
loop_
_entity.id
_entity.type
_entity.pdbx_description
1 polymer ?
#
loop_
_entity_poly.entity_id
_entity_poly.type
_entity_poly.pdbx_seq_one_letter_code
_entity_poly.pdbx_strand_id
1 'polypeptide(L)'
;PGPSPAKPAQGSALSAQLCDPNHKDSLLREFRKLCALVAEKSSYNAKTEIIRDFLTKGSGGDKFRGDLFLTVKLLLPGVVKNVYNLNDKQIVKLFSRILNCSQDEMVRDLEQGDVSETVRMFFEDSKSFPPAAKSLLTIQEVDASLSRLAQFTKEDDQQAELQDIAK
;
A
#
# COMPACT_ATOMS: atom_id res chain seq x y z
N PRO A 1 2.06 -30.01 -20.41
CA PRO A 1 2.04 -28.53 -20.56
C PRO A 1 1.95 -27.88 -19.18
N GLY A 2 3.09 -27.42 -18.64
CA GLY A 2 3.14 -26.73 -17.35
C GLY A 2 2.54 -25.31 -17.43
N PRO A 3 2.25 -24.68 -16.29
CA PRO A 3 1.73 -23.31 -16.28
C PRO A 3 2.83 -22.35 -16.76
N SER A 4 2.51 -21.55 -17.78
CA SER A 4 3.37 -20.47 -18.27
C SER A 4 3.58 -19.41 -17.17
N PRO A 5 4.77 -18.79 -17.10
CA PRO A 5 5.05 -17.74 -16.13
C PRO A 5 4.18 -16.51 -16.42
N ALA A 6 3.49 -16.01 -15.40
CA ALA A 6 2.66 -14.81 -15.49
C ALA A 6 3.50 -13.62 -15.99
N LYS A 7 3.02 -12.92 -17.03
CA LYS A 7 3.60 -11.64 -17.44
C LYS A 7 3.36 -10.62 -16.32
N PRO A 8 4.40 -9.87 -15.87
CA PRO A 8 4.19 -8.78 -14.94
C PRO A 8 3.23 -7.77 -15.57
N ALA A 9 2.30 -7.23 -14.77
CA ALA A 9 1.45 -6.12 -15.16
C ALA A 9 2.35 -5.00 -15.72
N GLN A 10 2.07 -4.57 -16.95
CA GLN A 10 2.90 -3.61 -17.68
C GLN A 10 2.84 -2.24 -16.98
N GLY A 11 3.77 -1.98 -16.05
CA GLY A 11 4.14 -0.63 -15.67
C GLY A 11 4.68 0.14 -16.88
N SER A 12 4.63 1.47 -16.84
CA SER A 12 5.27 2.27 -17.89
C SER A 12 6.79 2.04 -17.84
N ALA A 13 7.33 1.30 -18.82
CA ALA A 13 8.77 1.02 -18.88
C ALA A 13 9.61 2.31 -18.89
N LEU A 14 9.05 3.41 -19.43
CA LEU A 14 9.68 4.71 -19.47
C LEU A 14 9.73 5.39 -18.08
N SER A 15 8.66 5.29 -17.28
CA SER A 15 8.68 5.90 -15.93
C SER A 15 9.63 5.16 -15.00
N ALA A 16 9.66 3.83 -15.08
CA ALA A 16 10.57 3.00 -14.32
C ALA A 16 12.05 3.27 -14.69
N GLN A 17 12.35 3.58 -15.96
CA GLN A 17 13.70 3.96 -16.39
C GLN A 17 14.14 5.35 -15.91
N LEU A 18 13.19 6.28 -15.74
CA LEU A 18 13.46 7.66 -15.31
C LEU A 18 13.47 7.83 -13.79
N CYS A 19 12.99 6.83 -13.04
CA CYS A 19 12.96 6.84 -11.59
C CYS A 19 14.32 6.43 -10.98
N ASP A 20 14.62 7.00 -9.82
CA ASP A 20 15.68 6.54 -8.93
C ASP A 20 15.03 5.67 -7.82
N PRO A 21 15.15 4.34 -7.89
CA PRO A 21 14.50 3.43 -6.94
C PRO A 21 15.02 3.58 -5.51
N ASN A 22 16.22 4.12 -5.31
CA ASN A 22 16.80 4.33 -3.99
C ASN A 22 16.49 5.73 -3.42
N HIS A 23 15.81 6.58 -4.20
CA HIS A 23 15.44 7.92 -3.75
C HIS A 23 14.25 7.88 -2.79
N LYS A 24 14.17 8.88 -1.90
CA LYS A 24 13.09 9.00 -0.90
C LYS A 24 11.69 9.07 -1.53
N ASP A 25 11.59 9.61 -2.74
CA ASP A 25 10.33 9.70 -3.49
C ASP A 25 9.74 8.32 -3.86
N SER A 26 10.57 7.27 -3.84
CA SER A 26 10.13 5.89 -4.06
C SER A 26 9.67 5.21 -2.76
N LEU A 27 9.84 5.83 -1.59
CA LEU A 27 9.43 5.26 -0.31
C LEU A 27 7.93 5.43 -0.07
N LEU A 28 7.27 4.36 0.39
CA LEU A 28 5.86 4.38 0.82
C LEU A 28 5.62 5.44 1.89
N ARG A 29 6.62 5.72 2.73
CA ARG A 29 6.51 6.78 3.75
C ARG A 29 6.25 8.16 3.16
N GLU A 30 6.91 8.52 2.07
CA GLU A 30 6.68 9.82 1.42
C GLU A 30 5.35 9.82 0.66
N PHE A 31 4.96 8.69 0.07
CA PHE A 31 3.63 8.51 -0.52
C PHE A 31 2.50 8.67 0.52
N ARG A 32 2.63 8.07 1.71
CA ARG A 32 1.65 8.22 2.80
C ARG A 32 1.51 9.69 3.23
N LYS A 33 2.62 10.41 3.34
CA LYS A 33 2.59 11.86 3.65
C LYS A 33 1.84 12.63 2.58
N LEU A 34 2.06 12.32 1.30
CA LEU A 34 1.30 12.92 0.21
C LEU A 34 -0.21 12.67 0.38
N CYS A 35 -0.62 11.43 0.63
CA CYS A 35 -2.03 11.09 0.87
C CYS A 35 -2.62 11.86 2.06
N ALA A 36 -1.89 11.94 3.18
CA ALA A 36 -2.32 12.69 4.36
C ALA A 36 -2.51 14.19 4.05
N LEU A 37 -1.51 14.82 3.40
CA LEU A 37 -1.58 16.23 3.01
C LEU A 37 -2.76 16.52 2.07
N VAL A 38 -3.04 15.61 1.13
CA VAL A 38 -4.19 15.73 0.21
C VAL A 38 -5.52 15.56 0.96
N ALA A 39 -5.60 14.62 1.91
CA ALA A 39 -6.80 14.36 2.69
C ALA A 39 -7.16 15.54 3.61
N GLU A 40 -6.18 16.25 4.16
CA GLU A 40 -6.36 17.42 5.03
C GLU A 40 -6.95 18.65 4.32
N LYS A 41 -6.86 18.74 2.99
CA LYS A 41 -7.39 19.90 2.25
C LYS A 41 -8.84 19.68 1.83
N SER A 42 -9.68 20.69 2.06
CA SER A 42 -11.07 20.69 1.58
C SER A 42 -11.19 21.15 0.12
N SER A 43 -10.29 22.01 -0.36
CA SER A 43 -10.31 22.57 -1.71
C SER A 43 -9.67 21.64 -2.75
N TYR A 44 -10.40 21.35 -3.83
CA TYR A 44 -9.88 20.58 -4.97
C TYR A 44 -8.66 21.23 -5.62
N ASN A 45 -8.62 22.57 -5.68
CA ASN A 45 -7.48 23.30 -6.24
C ASN A 45 -6.24 23.10 -5.36
N ALA A 46 -6.39 23.18 -4.04
CA ALA A 46 -5.29 22.94 -3.11
C ALA A 46 -4.79 21.49 -3.18
N LYS A 47 -5.69 20.50 -3.31
CA LYS A 47 -5.32 19.10 -3.54
C LYS A 47 -4.50 18.94 -4.82
N THR A 48 -4.96 19.55 -5.91
CA THR A 48 -4.29 19.50 -7.22
C THR A 48 -2.90 20.15 -7.16
N GLU A 49 -2.77 21.27 -6.46
CA GLU A 49 -1.48 21.96 -6.26
C GLU A 49 -0.51 21.10 -5.46
N ILE A 50 -0.95 20.45 -4.37
CA ILE A 50 -0.10 19.55 -3.59
C ILE A 50 0.43 18.40 -4.45
N ILE A 51 -0.43 17.76 -5.24
CA ILE A 51 -0.03 16.67 -6.12
C ILE A 51 0.94 17.18 -7.20
N ARG A 52 0.65 18.34 -7.81
CA ARG A 52 1.53 18.97 -8.81
C ARG A 52 2.90 19.28 -8.22
N ASP A 53 2.95 19.89 -7.05
CA ASP A 53 4.19 20.25 -6.37
C ASP A 53 5.01 19.00 -6.03
N PHE A 54 4.35 17.94 -5.54
CA PHE A 54 5.04 16.68 -5.26
C PHE A 54 5.61 16.04 -6.54
N LEU A 55 4.83 15.98 -7.63
CA LEU A 55 5.26 15.36 -8.89
C LEU A 55 6.28 16.21 -9.67
N THR A 56 6.46 17.48 -9.33
CA THR A 56 7.46 18.36 -9.96
C THR A 56 8.71 18.49 -9.11
N LYS A 57 8.56 18.77 -7.81
CA LYS A 57 9.66 19.08 -6.88
C LYS A 57 10.13 17.88 -6.06
N GLY A 58 9.29 16.84 -5.93
CA GLY A 58 9.55 15.70 -5.07
C GLY A 58 9.62 16.05 -3.59
N SER A 59 9.97 15.07 -2.77
CA SER A 59 10.17 15.24 -1.32
C SER A 59 11.36 16.13 -0.96
N GLY A 60 12.30 16.32 -1.90
CA GLY A 60 13.47 17.17 -1.74
C GLY A 60 13.28 18.64 -2.11
N GLY A 61 12.17 19.01 -2.75
CA GLY A 61 11.86 20.40 -3.12
C GLY A 61 12.50 20.90 -4.43
N ASP A 62 13.28 20.07 -5.11
CA ASP A 62 13.96 20.41 -6.37
C ASP A 62 13.30 19.71 -7.56
N LYS A 63 13.48 18.39 -7.66
CA LYS A 63 12.94 17.56 -8.73
C LYS A 63 12.44 16.24 -8.19
N PHE A 64 11.26 15.83 -8.63
CA PHE A 64 10.73 14.48 -8.38
C PHE A 64 11.59 13.41 -9.05
N ARG A 65 12.00 12.40 -8.28
CA ARG A 65 12.84 11.28 -8.74
C ARG A 65 12.18 9.91 -8.55
N GLY A 66 10.92 9.86 -8.12
CA GLY A 66 10.18 8.61 -7.99
C GLY A 66 9.58 8.13 -9.30
N ASP A 67 8.84 7.02 -9.26
CA ASP A 67 8.09 6.54 -10.42
C ASP A 67 6.77 7.31 -10.54
N LEU A 68 6.69 8.17 -11.56
CA LEU A 68 5.51 9.01 -11.82
C LEU A 68 4.26 8.18 -12.10
N PHE A 69 4.37 7.16 -12.95
CA PHE A 69 3.23 6.33 -13.33
C PHE A 69 2.70 5.60 -12.11
N LEU A 70 3.61 5.01 -11.32
CA LEU A 70 3.23 4.24 -10.16
C LEU A 70 2.63 5.11 -9.05
N THR A 71 3.18 6.30 -8.84
CA THR A 71 2.63 7.28 -7.89
C THR A 71 1.19 7.63 -8.25
N VAL A 72 0.93 7.95 -9.53
CA VAL A 72 -0.43 8.27 -9.99
C VAL A 72 -1.37 7.07 -9.94
N LYS A 73 -0.88 5.87 -10.30
CA LYS A 73 -1.63 4.61 -10.19
C LYS A 73 -2.11 4.37 -8.75
N LEU A 74 -1.23 4.52 -7.77
CA LEU A 74 -1.54 4.31 -6.36
C LEU A 74 -2.41 5.43 -5.76
N LEU A 75 -2.38 6.66 -6.30
CA LEU A 75 -3.29 7.73 -5.92
C LEU A 75 -4.73 7.50 -6.39
N LEU A 76 -4.95 6.62 -7.37
CA LEU A 76 -6.25 6.39 -8.00
C LEU A 76 -6.69 4.91 -7.90
N PRO A 77 -6.77 4.33 -6.68
CA PRO A 77 -7.08 2.90 -6.51
C PRO A 77 -8.48 2.52 -7.01
N GLY A 78 -9.43 3.47 -7.06
CA GLY A 78 -10.78 3.24 -7.59
C GLY A 78 -10.88 3.25 -9.12
N VAL A 79 -9.88 3.79 -9.82
CA VAL A 79 -9.84 3.87 -11.28
C VAL A 79 -9.20 2.59 -11.85
N VAL A 80 -8.07 2.18 -11.26
CA VAL A 80 -7.40 0.92 -11.61
C VAL A 80 -7.91 -0.19 -10.69
N LYS A 81 -9.02 -0.82 -11.07
CA LYS A 81 -9.67 -1.85 -10.25
C LYS A 81 -8.90 -3.17 -10.31
N ASN A 82 -8.18 -3.48 -9.24
CA ASN A 82 -7.70 -4.83 -8.96
C ASN A 82 -8.71 -5.54 -8.06
N VAL A 83 -8.95 -6.84 -8.31
CA VAL A 83 -9.80 -7.67 -7.46
C VAL A 83 -8.90 -8.55 -6.60
N TYR A 84 -8.90 -8.32 -5.29
CA TYR A 84 -8.04 -9.05 -4.34
C TYR A 84 -8.73 -10.24 -3.67
N ASN A 85 -10.03 -10.46 -3.93
CA ASN A 85 -10.84 -11.50 -3.28
C ASN A 85 -10.82 -11.42 -1.74
N LEU A 86 -10.78 -10.19 -1.22
CA LEU A 86 -10.76 -9.87 0.21
C LEU A 86 -11.83 -8.83 0.52
N ASN A 87 -12.57 -9.06 1.61
CA ASN A 87 -13.43 -8.07 2.26
C ASN A 87 -12.93 -7.80 3.69
N ASP A 88 -13.53 -6.82 4.37
CA ASP A 88 -13.10 -6.39 5.71
C ASP A 88 -13.04 -7.53 6.73
N LYS A 89 -14.01 -8.46 6.70
CA LYS A 89 -14.04 -9.62 7.60
C LYS A 89 -12.92 -10.61 7.31
N GLN A 90 -12.58 -10.82 6.04
CA GLN A 90 -11.45 -11.66 5.64
C GLN A 90 -10.13 -11.02 6.04
N ILE A 91 -9.97 -9.71 5.83
CA ILE A 91 -8.77 -8.96 6.25
C ILE A 91 -8.57 -9.09 7.76
N VAL A 92 -9.61 -8.88 8.57
CA VAL A 92 -9.55 -9.07 10.03
C VAL A 92 -9.17 -10.50 10.40
N LYS A 93 -9.76 -11.51 9.75
CA LYS A 93 -9.43 -12.92 10.00
C LYS A 93 -7.97 -13.26 9.68
N LEU A 94 -7.42 -12.70 8.61
CA LEU A 94 -6.03 -12.93 8.23
C LEU A 94 -5.07 -12.22 9.20
N PHE A 95 -5.34 -10.95 9.51
CA PHE A 95 -4.49 -10.19 10.42
C PHE A 95 -4.57 -10.66 11.87
N SER A 96 -5.70 -11.19 12.36
CA SER A 96 -5.77 -11.77 13.70
C SER A 96 -4.79 -12.93 13.88
N ARG A 97 -4.59 -13.73 12.81
CA ARG A 97 -3.60 -14.81 12.77
C ARG A 97 -2.17 -14.30 12.66
N ILE A 98 -1.93 -13.31 11.80
CA ILE A 98 -0.60 -12.71 11.60
C ILE A 98 -0.11 -12.05 12.90
N LEU A 99 -0.98 -11.28 13.54
CA LEU A 99 -0.69 -10.51 14.74
C LEU A 99 -0.81 -11.34 16.03
N ASN A 100 -1.32 -12.58 15.92
CA ASN A 100 -1.58 -13.50 17.01
C ASN A 100 -2.43 -12.85 18.13
N CYS A 101 -3.57 -12.27 17.73
CA CYS A 101 -4.50 -11.58 18.62
C CYS A 101 -5.94 -12.12 18.48
N SER A 102 -6.85 -11.63 19.33
CA SER A 102 -8.24 -12.07 19.33
C SER A 102 -8.98 -11.55 18.09
N GLN A 103 -9.44 -12.47 17.23
CA GLN A 103 -10.30 -12.12 16.10
C GLN A 103 -11.59 -11.44 16.56
N ASP A 104 -12.18 -11.86 17.68
CA ASP A 104 -13.42 -11.28 18.19
C ASP A 104 -13.24 -9.81 18.59
N GLU A 105 -12.09 -9.45 19.14
CA GLU A 105 -11.79 -8.06 19.50
C GLU A 105 -11.63 -7.20 18.25
N MET A 106 -10.91 -7.71 17.23
CA MET A 106 -10.79 -7.01 15.95
C MET A 106 -12.14 -6.84 15.24
N VAL A 107 -13.02 -7.85 15.30
CA VAL A 107 -14.37 -7.77 14.70
C VAL A 107 -15.22 -6.72 15.41
N ARG A 108 -15.15 -6.63 16.75
CA ARG A 108 -15.85 -5.58 17.51
C ARG A 108 -15.34 -4.19 17.13
N ASP A 109 -14.04 -4.04 17.00
CA ASP A 109 -13.45 -2.76 16.59
C ASP A 109 -13.86 -2.36 15.16
N LEU A 110 -13.92 -3.34 14.25
CA LEU A 110 -14.37 -3.15 12.86
C LEU A 110 -15.81 -2.62 12.75
N GLU A 111 -16.64 -2.75 13.80
CA GLU A 111 -17.99 -2.15 13.82
C GLU A 111 -17.97 -0.62 13.65
N GLN A 112 -16.82 0.03 13.89
CA GLN A 112 -16.59 1.45 13.61
C GLN A 112 -16.49 1.78 12.10
N GLY A 113 -16.32 0.76 11.25
CA GLY A 113 -16.40 0.89 9.79
C GLY A 113 -15.09 1.17 9.06
N ASP A 114 -13.94 1.08 9.73
CA ASP A 114 -12.62 1.28 9.11
C ASP A 114 -11.67 0.12 9.43
N VAL A 115 -11.58 -0.84 8.50
CA VAL A 115 -10.68 -1.98 8.63
C VAL A 115 -9.20 -1.59 8.67
N SER A 116 -8.83 -0.47 8.04
CA SER A 116 -7.43 0.00 8.04
C SER A 116 -7.03 0.52 9.41
N GLU A 117 -7.95 1.21 10.09
CA GLU A 117 -7.77 1.67 11.46
C GLU A 117 -7.71 0.51 12.44
N THR A 118 -8.62 -0.45 12.33
CA THR A 118 -8.61 -1.68 13.13
C THR A 118 -7.28 -2.41 13.00
N VAL A 119 -6.81 -2.69 11.78
CA VAL A 119 -5.52 -3.39 11.60
C VAL A 119 -4.36 -2.59 12.19
N ARG A 120 -4.35 -1.26 12.05
CA ARG A 120 -3.30 -0.41 12.62
C ARG A 120 -3.21 -0.56 14.14
N MET A 121 -4.33 -0.44 14.85
CA MET A 121 -4.36 -0.48 16.32
C MET A 121 -3.83 -1.82 16.85
N PHE A 122 -4.31 -2.94 16.30
CA PHE A 122 -3.85 -4.26 16.72
C PHE A 122 -2.41 -4.57 16.27
N PHE A 123 -1.93 -3.95 15.19
CA PHE A 123 -0.54 -4.08 14.77
C PHE A 123 0.41 -3.34 15.72
N GLU A 124 0.05 -2.14 16.16
CA GLU A 124 0.83 -1.36 17.14
C GLU A 124 0.93 -2.07 18.50
N ASP A 125 -0.12 -2.79 18.91
CA ASP A 125 -0.17 -3.54 20.17
C ASP A 125 0.48 -4.95 20.08
N SER A 126 0.80 -5.44 18.88
CA SER A 126 1.31 -6.79 18.70
C SER A 126 2.73 -6.95 19.23
N LYS A 127 2.90 -7.80 20.24
CA LYS A 127 4.21 -8.17 20.80
C LYS A 127 4.95 -9.22 19.98
N SER A 128 4.20 -10.09 19.30
CA SER A 128 4.75 -11.16 18.45
C SER A 128 5.10 -10.69 17.05
N PHE A 129 4.48 -9.60 16.59
CA PHE A 129 4.69 -9.03 15.27
C PHE A 129 4.82 -7.50 15.40
N PRO A 130 5.90 -7.00 16.04
CA PRO A 130 6.05 -5.59 16.34
C PRO A 130 6.28 -4.75 15.07
N PRO A 131 5.76 -3.52 14.99
CA PRO A 131 6.00 -2.64 13.86
C PRO A 131 7.47 -2.29 13.65
N ALA A 132 7.87 -2.15 12.38
CA ALA A 132 9.20 -1.67 12.04
C ALA A 132 9.41 -0.22 12.54
N ALA A 133 10.51 0.02 13.27
CA ALA A 133 10.87 1.36 13.76
C ALA A 133 11.06 2.40 12.64
N LYS A 134 11.43 1.94 11.44
CA LYS A 134 11.53 2.76 10.24
C LYS A 134 11.12 1.95 9.02
N SER A 135 10.09 2.41 8.33
CA SER A 135 9.70 1.83 7.04
C SER A 135 10.73 2.19 5.96
N LEU A 136 11.27 1.16 5.31
CA LEU A 136 12.06 1.25 4.08
C LEU A 136 11.28 0.76 2.86
N LEU A 137 10.01 0.41 3.06
CA LEU A 137 9.14 -0.14 2.04
C LEU A 137 8.94 0.88 0.91
N THR A 138 9.14 0.42 -0.31
CA THR A 138 8.98 1.22 -1.53
C THR A 138 7.60 1.06 -2.14
N ILE A 139 7.16 2.04 -2.92
CA ILE A 139 5.89 1.95 -3.65
C ILE A 139 5.92 0.84 -4.72
N GLN A 140 7.10 0.50 -5.24
CA GLN A 140 7.32 -0.60 -6.18
C GLN A 140 7.08 -1.97 -5.51
N GLU A 141 7.59 -2.15 -4.29
CA GLU A 141 7.33 -3.37 -3.50
C GLU A 141 5.85 -3.50 -3.16
N VAL A 142 5.18 -2.41 -2.81
CA VAL A 142 3.73 -2.37 -2.58
C VAL A 142 2.97 -2.76 -3.85
N ASP A 143 3.30 -2.18 -5.00
CA ASP A 143 2.61 -2.51 -6.27
C ASP A 143 2.82 -3.96 -6.69
N ALA A 144 4.03 -4.48 -6.48
CA ALA A 144 4.35 -5.88 -6.74
C ALA A 144 3.56 -6.80 -5.81
N SER A 145 3.46 -6.45 -4.52
CA SER A 145 2.66 -7.19 -3.53
C SER A 145 1.18 -7.19 -3.87
N LEU A 146 0.60 -6.03 -4.17
CA LEU A 146 -0.80 -5.93 -4.63
C LEU A 146 -1.05 -6.74 -5.91
N SER A 147 -0.11 -6.71 -6.85
CA SER A 147 -0.20 -7.49 -8.09
C SER A 147 -0.16 -9.00 -7.85
N ARG A 148 0.65 -9.49 -6.89
CA ARG A 148 0.64 -10.90 -6.48
C ARG A 148 -0.64 -11.26 -5.73
N LEU A 149 -1.06 -10.42 -4.78
CA LEU A 149 -2.26 -10.61 -3.98
C LEU A 149 -3.52 -10.75 -4.86
N ALA A 150 -3.61 -9.98 -5.95
CA ALA A 150 -4.71 -10.07 -6.91
C ALA A 150 -4.79 -11.43 -7.65
N GLN A 151 -3.71 -12.22 -7.66
CA GLN A 151 -3.68 -13.56 -8.25
C GLN A 151 -4.09 -14.65 -7.24
N PHE A 152 -4.11 -14.34 -5.95
CA PHE A 152 -4.40 -15.32 -4.90
C PHE A 152 -5.91 -15.43 -4.64
N THR A 153 -6.35 -16.69 -4.51
CA THR A 153 -7.72 -17.06 -4.15
C THR A 153 -7.77 -17.94 -2.90
N LYS A 154 -6.61 -18.46 -2.45
CA LYS A 154 -6.50 -19.28 -1.25
C LYS A 154 -6.11 -18.40 -0.07
N GLU A 155 -6.76 -18.66 1.06
CA GLU A 155 -6.56 -17.92 2.31
C GLU A 155 -5.10 -17.97 2.78
N ASP A 156 -4.44 -19.12 2.70
CA ASP A 156 -3.04 -19.28 3.13
C ASP A 156 -2.06 -18.45 2.28
N ASP A 157 -2.25 -18.41 0.96
CA ASP A 157 -1.42 -17.63 0.04
C ASP A 157 -1.62 -16.12 0.29
N GLN A 158 -2.86 -15.70 0.50
CA GLN A 158 -3.19 -14.31 0.85
C GLN A 158 -2.59 -13.91 2.20
N GLN A 159 -2.66 -14.79 3.20
CA GLN A 159 -2.08 -14.54 4.52
C GLN A 159 -0.56 -14.38 4.44
N ALA A 160 0.11 -15.25 3.69
CA ALA A 160 1.57 -15.20 3.53
C ALA A 160 2.02 -13.89 2.87
N GLU A 161 1.34 -13.46 1.79
CA GLU A 161 1.66 -12.19 1.12
C GLU A 161 1.42 -10.97 2.02
N LEU A 162 0.30 -10.95 2.76
CA LEU A 162 0.01 -9.87 3.73
C LEU A 162 1.01 -9.85 4.88
N GLN A 163 1.45 -11.01 5.35
CA GLN A 163 2.44 -11.12 6.42
C GLN A 163 3.81 -10.64 5.93
N ASP A 164 4.19 -10.96 4.71
CA ASP A 164 5.50 -10.58 4.17
C ASP A 164 5.62 -9.09 3.91
N ILE A 165 4.56 -8.43 3.44
CA ILE A 165 4.56 -6.98 3.22
C ILE A 165 4.43 -6.17 4.53
N ALA A 166 3.89 -6.78 5.60
CA ALA A 166 3.68 -6.12 6.89
C ALA A 166 4.89 -6.15 7.83
N LYS A 167 5.91 -6.97 7.55
CA LYS A 167 7.17 -7.03 8.32
C LYS A 167 8.00 -5.75 8.13
#